data_AF-A0A9E6P2C8-F1
#
_entry.id   AF-A0A9E6P2C8-F1
#
_cell.length_a   1.000
_cell.length_b   1.000
_cell.length_c   1.000
_cell.angle_alpha   90.00
_cell.angle_beta   90.00
_cell.angle_gamma   90.00
#
_symmetry.space_group_name_H-M   'P 1'
#
loop_
_entity.id
_entity.type
_entity.pdbx_description
1 polymer ?
#
loop_
_entity_poly.entity_id
_entity_poly.type
_entity_poly.pdbx_seq_one_letter_code
_entity_poly.pdbx_strand_id
1 'polypeptide(L)'
;MDIENKKVDLVFLIDSSDSMKDEAAALSEKLNAAIEEANKACPSDLRVEFLGIEGTFANSKFDKTVRNYLTETLGVDDGLIKSRKYAAIGNPAQEDVAPAAEDIIKSYDWRAGAEKNLFVLGDESLYGGEMVLNEERIKACDDAISAALDHAVKVHTYLGTPHQTLPYPTPADERAMIKEYKRLALRTGGEHYIYTKGIADFIQVLKDTICASKVPHEDSVDEKKEEADKLEGKETPDKPDNTGPGSSGLCGQAADIVRAVNTLADVLKGLVESCGPQRAGNCTCHEKPLAKPQQTGCKCEGEPAAKKPEPAPQSDSLTQKPPVSPPPAPASQDESTQKQPDQPISPPVVPAPPQYTEIDELLAIAINENSQDGSDIYSHDPQTGKILKKVVDNNRNIGQSNALTTDGYSYYFWSNQRKAYREKDGKREEIPGLSGKKIDGMAFRKDNTGFMFTDSANQVYYYQHDPATLNMKRSDSHRLQVTPGPGESVVAFGRADSQKVTDMAFDSANRAYFIGLQGRLWVVEDTSSTTSWLTRYLFQFEQLESGAETQFTGITFDSQGYVYLCGRQINGGVSRRFIAKGRLEDKGKLTLLYKGDPGGYANITTRAFPDIAEEVLK
;
A
#
# COMPACT_ATOMS: atom_id res chain seq x y z
N MET A 1 32.53 21.88 -5.72
CA MET A 1 32.57 20.40 -5.75
C MET A 1 31.48 19.99 -6.70
N ASP A 2 31.86 19.43 -7.84
CA ASP A 2 30.90 18.85 -8.77
C ASP A 2 30.21 17.68 -8.07
N ILE A 3 28.89 17.56 -8.23
CA ILE A 3 28.17 16.38 -7.78
C ILE A 3 28.50 15.28 -8.78
N GLU A 4 29.51 14.48 -8.46
CA GLU A 4 29.84 13.29 -9.24
C GLU A 4 28.65 12.33 -9.10
N ASN A 5 27.87 12.19 -10.18
CA ASN A 5 26.67 11.35 -10.18
C ASN A 5 27.06 9.92 -9.82
N LYS A 6 26.46 9.38 -8.76
CA LYS A 6 26.73 8.02 -8.28
C LYS A 6 26.54 7.02 -9.43
N LYS A 7 27.54 6.18 -9.66
CA LYS A 7 27.50 5.13 -10.69
C LYS A 7 26.54 4.03 -10.26
N VAL A 8 25.65 3.66 -11.18
CA VAL A 8 24.69 2.58 -10.99
C VAL A 8 24.74 1.69 -12.23
N ASP A 9 24.96 0.40 -12.03
CA ASP A 9 24.77 -0.61 -13.07
C ASP A 9 23.50 -1.39 -12.74
N LEU A 10 22.59 -1.49 -13.70
CA LEU A 10 21.31 -2.18 -13.58
C LEU A 10 21.14 -3.15 -14.75
N VAL A 11 21.27 -4.45 -14.49
CA VAL A 11 21.03 -5.50 -15.49
C VAL A 11 19.59 -6.00 -15.35
N PHE A 12 18.83 -5.99 -16.44
CA PHE A 12 17.53 -6.64 -16.51
C PHE A 12 17.70 -8.06 -17.01
N LEU A 13 17.28 -9.03 -16.21
CA LEU A 13 17.27 -10.45 -16.52
C LEU A 13 15.83 -10.92 -16.62
N ILE A 14 15.40 -11.31 -17.81
CA ILE A 14 14.02 -11.80 -18.03
C ILE A 14 14.04 -13.29 -18.33
N ASP A 15 13.13 -14.01 -17.68
CA ASP A 15 12.62 -15.27 -18.16
C ASP A 15 12.21 -15.13 -19.63
N SER A 16 12.77 -16.01 -20.45
CA SER A 16 12.74 -15.89 -21.90
C SER A 16 11.72 -16.82 -22.56
N SER A 17 10.80 -17.39 -21.77
CA SER A 17 9.64 -18.16 -22.20
C SER A 17 8.65 -17.32 -23.02
N ASP A 18 7.74 -17.96 -23.78
CA ASP A 18 6.74 -17.23 -24.57
C ASP A 18 5.68 -16.51 -23.71
N SER A 19 5.54 -16.85 -22.40
CA SER A 19 4.59 -16.20 -21.49
C SER A 19 5.00 -14.77 -21.13
N MET A 20 6.30 -14.51 -20.95
CA MET A 20 6.85 -13.22 -20.53
C MET A 20 6.99 -12.17 -21.66
N LYS A 21 6.33 -12.42 -22.79
CA LYS A 21 6.52 -11.67 -24.03
C LYS A 21 5.86 -10.30 -24.02
N ASP A 22 4.69 -10.17 -23.40
CA ASP A 22 4.03 -8.87 -23.24
C ASP A 22 4.66 -8.04 -22.12
N GLU A 23 5.17 -8.63 -21.03
CA GLU A 23 6.07 -7.96 -20.09
C GLU A 23 7.32 -7.41 -20.80
N ALA A 24 8.00 -8.23 -21.60
CA ALA A 24 9.19 -7.83 -22.35
C ALA A 24 8.91 -6.63 -23.27
N ALA A 25 7.78 -6.62 -23.96
CA ALA A 25 7.34 -5.52 -24.81
C ALA A 25 6.95 -4.27 -24.00
N ALA A 26 6.15 -4.43 -22.94
CA ALA A 26 5.67 -3.33 -22.11
C ALA A 26 6.82 -2.61 -21.38
N LEU A 27 7.73 -3.36 -20.76
CA LEU A 27 8.95 -2.84 -20.13
C LEU A 27 9.79 -2.03 -21.15
N SER A 28 9.97 -2.59 -22.35
CA SER A 28 10.75 -1.97 -23.42
C SER A 28 10.14 -0.66 -23.93
N GLU A 29 8.81 -0.56 -23.98
CA GLU A 29 8.08 0.65 -24.38
C GLU A 29 8.23 1.76 -23.32
N LYS A 30 8.16 1.42 -22.02
CA LYS A 30 8.17 2.39 -20.92
C LYS A 30 9.57 2.85 -20.50
N LEU A 31 10.61 2.07 -20.82
CA LEU A 31 11.98 2.28 -20.34
C LEU A 31 12.49 3.71 -20.46
N ASN A 32 12.41 4.31 -21.65
CA ASN A 32 12.99 5.63 -21.88
C ASN A 32 12.32 6.71 -21.01
N ALA A 33 11.00 6.64 -20.84
CA ALA A 33 10.25 7.57 -19.99
C ALA A 33 10.61 7.38 -18.51
N ALA A 34 10.70 6.13 -18.05
CA ALA A 34 11.08 5.83 -16.67
C ALA A 34 12.52 6.27 -16.35
N ILE A 35 13.47 6.08 -17.27
CA ILE A 35 14.85 6.60 -17.13
C ILE A 35 14.84 8.13 -17.09
N GLU A 36 14.02 8.81 -17.90
CA GLU A 36 13.91 10.28 -17.88
C GLU A 36 13.33 10.79 -16.54
N GLU A 37 12.31 10.12 -16.01
CA GLU A 37 11.73 10.45 -14.70
C GLU A 37 12.68 10.14 -13.53
N ALA A 38 13.33 8.99 -13.55
CA ALA A 38 14.32 8.61 -12.53
C ALA A 38 15.52 9.57 -12.54
N ASN A 39 16.00 9.98 -13.71
CA ASN A 39 17.07 10.99 -13.81
C ASN A 39 16.65 12.37 -13.26
N LYS A 40 15.36 12.72 -13.28
CA LYS A 40 14.85 13.95 -12.65
C LYS A 40 14.71 13.81 -11.13
N ALA A 41 14.20 12.68 -10.66
CA ALA A 41 13.94 12.45 -9.23
C ALA A 41 15.20 12.08 -8.44
N CYS A 42 16.08 11.28 -9.03
CA CYS A 42 17.23 10.66 -8.38
C CYS A 42 18.45 10.54 -9.33
N PRO A 43 19.06 11.66 -9.81
CA PRO A 43 20.16 11.65 -10.79
C PRO A 43 21.30 10.65 -10.51
N SER A 44 21.72 9.87 -11.50
CA SER A 44 22.81 8.88 -11.41
C SER A 44 23.55 8.72 -12.74
N ASP A 45 24.77 8.19 -12.70
CA ASP A 45 25.47 7.67 -13.88
C ASP A 45 24.99 6.23 -14.09
N LEU A 46 23.79 6.09 -14.68
CA LEU A 46 23.09 4.83 -14.89
C LEU A 46 23.55 4.14 -16.18
N ARG A 47 24.05 2.90 -16.05
CA ARG A 47 24.24 1.95 -17.15
C ARG A 47 23.21 0.84 -17.04
N VAL A 48 22.58 0.49 -18.16
CA VAL A 48 21.54 -0.55 -18.23
C VAL A 48 21.87 -1.56 -19.33
N GLU A 49 21.64 -2.84 -19.07
CA GLU A 49 21.74 -3.94 -20.05
C GLU A 49 20.51 -4.85 -19.92
N PHE A 50 20.10 -5.51 -21.01
CA PHE A 50 18.87 -6.31 -21.09
C PHE A 50 19.17 -7.70 -21.64
N LEU A 51 18.97 -8.74 -20.83
CA LEU A 51 19.33 -10.12 -21.15
C LEU A 51 18.13 -11.04 -20.92
N GLY A 52 17.74 -11.80 -21.94
CA GLY A 52 16.93 -13.00 -21.72
C GLY A 52 17.81 -14.13 -21.19
N ILE A 53 17.27 -15.09 -20.45
CA ILE A 53 18.08 -16.19 -19.90
C ILE A 53 18.73 -17.02 -21.03
N GLU A 54 17.92 -17.64 -21.89
CA GLU A 54 18.38 -18.46 -23.01
C GLU A 54 17.63 -18.15 -24.34
N GLY A 55 16.70 -17.20 -24.33
CA GLY A 55 15.96 -16.71 -25.51
C GLY A 55 15.97 -15.18 -25.65
N THR A 56 15.32 -14.67 -26.69
CA THR A 56 15.21 -13.23 -26.99
C THR A 56 13.81 -12.87 -27.46
N PHE A 57 13.39 -11.62 -27.24
CA PHE A 57 12.06 -11.14 -27.63
C PHE A 57 12.15 -10.10 -28.75
N ALA A 58 11.63 -10.46 -29.93
CA ALA A 58 11.60 -9.58 -31.09
C ALA A 58 10.82 -8.27 -30.82
N ASN A 59 11.38 -7.13 -31.25
CA ASN A 59 10.87 -5.77 -31.00
C ASN A 59 10.91 -5.32 -29.52
N SER A 60 11.70 -5.97 -28.67
CA SER A 60 11.98 -5.55 -27.29
C SER A 60 13.43 -5.08 -27.12
N LYS A 61 13.84 -4.76 -25.88
CA LYS A 61 15.23 -4.57 -25.49
C LYS A 61 16.01 -5.85 -25.23
N PHE A 62 15.33 -6.98 -25.06
CA PHE A 62 15.93 -8.29 -24.80
C PHE A 62 16.35 -8.96 -26.12
N ASP A 63 17.38 -8.39 -26.76
CA ASP A 63 17.94 -8.86 -28.04
C ASP A 63 19.19 -9.74 -27.89
N LYS A 64 19.63 -10.01 -26.65
CA LYS A 64 20.73 -10.91 -26.28
C LYS A 64 20.30 -11.90 -25.19
N THR A 65 20.98 -13.04 -25.13
CA THR A 65 20.88 -13.98 -24.00
C THR A 65 22.00 -13.74 -22.98
N VAL A 66 21.81 -14.19 -21.72
CA VAL A 66 22.85 -14.20 -20.69
C VAL A 66 24.08 -14.93 -21.19
N ARG A 67 23.91 -16.13 -21.75
CA ARG A 67 25.02 -16.95 -22.24
C ARG A 67 25.80 -16.25 -23.36
N ASN A 68 25.13 -15.68 -24.35
CA ASN A 68 25.82 -15.00 -25.45
C ASN A 68 26.54 -13.74 -24.94
N TYR A 69 25.96 -13.00 -23.99
CA TYR A 69 26.63 -11.86 -23.37
C TYR A 69 27.91 -12.29 -22.63
N LEU A 70 27.81 -13.27 -21.72
CA LEU A 70 28.96 -13.74 -20.95
C LEU A 70 30.04 -14.39 -21.84
N THR A 71 29.66 -15.26 -22.78
CA THR A 71 30.64 -16.00 -23.61
C THR A 71 31.18 -15.18 -24.78
N GLU A 72 30.32 -14.52 -25.58
CA GLU A 72 30.73 -13.83 -26.81
C GLU A 72 31.17 -12.39 -26.55
N THR A 73 30.58 -11.70 -25.57
CA THR A 73 30.92 -10.29 -25.25
C THR A 73 32.01 -10.19 -24.18
N LEU A 74 31.94 -11.00 -23.11
CA LEU A 74 32.92 -10.95 -22.01
C LEU A 74 34.00 -12.04 -22.06
N GLY A 75 33.85 -13.07 -22.90
CA GLY A 75 34.85 -14.14 -23.03
C GLY A 75 34.89 -15.12 -21.84
N VAL A 76 33.81 -15.22 -21.07
CA VAL A 76 33.64 -16.20 -19.99
C VAL A 76 33.61 -17.61 -20.57
N ASP A 77 34.31 -18.55 -19.94
CA ASP A 77 34.24 -19.97 -20.31
C ASP A 77 32.83 -20.50 -20.05
N ASP A 78 32.19 -21.02 -21.09
CA ASP A 78 30.86 -21.63 -21.05
C ASP A 78 30.76 -22.78 -20.04
N GLY A 79 31.88 -23.45 -19.73
CA GLY A 79 31.97 -24.46 -18.67
C GLY A 79 31.85 -23.92 -17.23
N LEU A 80 31.86 -22.60 -17.04
CA LEU A 80 31.66 -21.93 -15.74
C LEU A 80 30.23 -21.40 -15.55
N ILE A 81 29.39 -21.45 -16.58
CA ILE A 81 28.01 -20.96 -16.57
C ILE A 81 27.09 -22.04 -15.99
N LYS A 82 26.43 -21.73 -14.87
CA LYS A 82 25.57 -22.64 -14.09
C LYS A 82 24.18 -22.82 -14.72
N SER A 83 23.63 -21.76 -15.33
CA SER A 83 22.36 -21.82 -16.06
C SER A 83 22.39 -22.90 -17.15
N ARG A 84 21.26 -23.60 -17.33
CA ARG A 84 21.17 -24.69 -18.32
C ARG A 84 21.12 -24.10 -19.73
N LYS A 85 21.70 -24.80 -20.70
CA LYS A 85 21.54 -24.45 -22.11
C LYS A 85 20.12 -24.72 -22.60
N TYR A 86 19.64 -23.89 -23.51
CA TYR A 86 18.47 -24.19 -24.32
C TYR A 86 18.63 -25.56 -25.01
N ALA A 87 17.63 -26.43 -24.82
CA ALA A 87 17.58 -27.76 -25.43
C ALA A 87 16.23 -27.93 -26.13
N ALA A 88 16.25 -28.45 -27.36
CA ALA A 88 15.11 -28.40 -28.28
C ALA A 88 13.87 -29.24 -27.88
N ILE A 89 13.89 -29.94 -26.73
CA ILE A 89 12.77 -30.77 -26.24
C ILE A 89 12.67 -30.64 -24.72
N GLY A 90 11.59 -30.02 -24.24
CA GLY A 90 11.06 -30.19 -22.88
C GLY A 90 11.92 -29.68 -21.73
N ASN A 91 12.83 -28.72 -21.96
CA ASN A 91 13.66 -28.16 -20.90
C ASN A 91 13.30 -26.68 -20.60
N PRO A 92 12.77 -26.35 -19.41
CA PRO A 92 12.49 -24.99 -18.95
C PRO A 92 13.77 -24.20 -18.60
N ALA A 93 14.79 -24.25 -19.48
CA ALA A 93 16.05 -23.52 -19.29
C ALA A 93 15.87 -22.00 -19.47
N GLN A 94 14.85 -21.58 -20.21
CA GLN A 94 14.49 -20.17 -20.39
C GLN A 94 13.97 -19.52 -19.10
N GLU A 95 13.57 -20.34 -18.12
CA GLU A 95 12.90 -20.01 -16.85
C GLU A 95 13.86 -20.22 -15.64
N ASP A 96 15.16 -20.46 -15.88
CA ASP A 96 16.20 -20.65 -14.84
C ASP A 96 16.70 -19.33 -14.23
N VAL A 97 15.78 -18.56 -13.62
CA VAL A 97 16.06 -17.21 -13.12
C VAL A 97 17.22 -17.16 -12.11
N ALA A 98 17.23 -18.04 -11.09
CA ALA A 98 18.25 -18.05 -10.05
C ALA A 98 19.65 -18.49 -10.57
N PRO A 99 19.79 -19.59 -11.33
CA PRO A 99 21.08 -19.94 -11.96
C PRO A 99 21.62 -18.83 -12.87
N ALA A 100 20.78 -18.22 -13.71
CA ALA A 100 21.19 -17.14 -14.60
C ALA A 100 21.52 -15.84 -13.83
N ALA A 101 20.82 -15.56 -12.73
CA ALA A 101 21.16 -14.48 -11.81
C ALA A 101 22.55 -14.69 -11.20
N GLU A 102 22.85 -15.91 -10.72
CA GLU A 102 24.15 -16.27 -10.16
C GLU A 102 25.29 -16.09 -11.18
N ASP A 103 25.07 -16.47 -12.44
CA ASP A 103 26.03 -16.29 -13.53
C ASP A 103 26.34 -14.81 -13.79
N ILE A 104 25.31 -13.95 -13.83
CA ILE A 104 25.43 -12.49 -14.00
C ILE A 104 26.09 -11.83 -12.78
N ILE A 105 25.66 -12.15 -11.57
CA ILE A 105 26.22 -11.64 -10.31
C ILE A 105 27.75 -11.86 -10.28
N LYS A 106 28.20 -13.06 -10.67
CA LYS A 106 29.60 -13.46 -10.64
C LYS A 106 30.43 -12.92 -11.80
N SER A 107 29.84 -12.83 -13.00
CA SER A 107 30.61 -12.73 -14.25
C SER A 107 30.36 -11.47 -15.07
N TYR A 108 29.36 -10.65 -14.73
CA TYR A 108 29.07 -9.39 -15.43
C TYR A 108 30.18 -8.35 -15.21
N ASP A 109 30.36 -7.45 -16.19
CA ASP A 109 31.45 -6.47 -16.25
C ASP A 109 31.17 -5.22 -15.39
N TRP A 110 30.75 -5.41 -14.13
CA TRP A 110 30.39 -4.35 -13.18
C TRP A 110 31.44 -3.22 -13.14
N ARG A 111 31.02 -1.97 -13.34
CA ARG A 111 31.91 -0.81 -13.32
C ARG A 111 32.52 -0.62 -11.93
N ALA A 112 33.81 -0.32 -11.89
CA ALA A 112 34.50 0.00 -10.65
C ALA A 112 33.82 1.20 -9.93
N GLY A 113 33.38 0.96 -8.70
CA GLY A 113 32.68 1.94 -7.86
C GLY A 113 31.21 2.19 -8.22
N ALA A 114 30.58 1.33 -9.03
CA ALA A 114 29.15 1.35 -9.25
C ALA A 114 28.39 0.53 -8.19
N GLU A 115 27.19 0.97 -7.82
CA GLU A 115 26.20 0.09 -7.19
C GLU A 115 25.75 -0.93 -8.23
N LYS A 116 25.87 -2.21 -7.87
CA LYS A 116 25.55 -3.33 -8.75
C LYS A 116 24.13 -3.78 -8.49
N ASN A 117 23.31 -3.76 -9.53
CA ASN A 117 21.90 -4.10 -9.42
C ASN A 117 21.53 -5.08 -10.53
N LEU A 118 20.78 -6.10 -10.16
CA LEU A 118 20.15 -7.06 -11.04
C LEU A 118 18.64 -6.95 -10.83
N PHE A 119 17.85 -6.84 -11.88
CA PHE A 119 16.41 -6.92 -11.81
C PHE A 119 15.96 -8.18 -12.55
N VAL A 120 15.48 -9.18 -11.80
CA VAL A 120 14.96 -10.42 -12.35
C VAL A 120 13.45 -10.35 -12.58
N LEU A 121 12.99 -10.87 -13.71
CA LEU A 121 11.58 -10.95 -14.09
C LEU A 121 11.24 -12.38 -14.51
N GLY A 122 10.16 -12.94 -13.97
CA GLY A 122 9.57 -14.23 -14.39
C GLY A 122 8.16 -14.38 -13.82
N ASP A 123 7.36 -15.32 -14.32
CA ASP A 123 5.99 -15.59 -13.87
C ASP A 123 5.85 -16.88 -13.02
N GLU A 124 6.91 -17.67 -12.95
CA GLU A 124 6.96 -19.00 -12.32
C GLU A 124 8.13 -19.13 -11.31
N SER A 125 8.45 -20.34 -10.82
CA SER A 125 9.58 -20.48 -9.88
C SER A 125 10.94 -20.15 -10.48
N LEU A 126 11.81 -19.58 -9.65
CA LEU A 126 13.16 -19.15 -9.98
C LEU A 126 14.10 -20.26 -10.51
N TYR A 127 13.65 -21.51 -10.60
CA TYR A 127 14.43 -22.60 -11.14
C TYR A 127 13.52 -23.60 -11.88
N GLY A 128 13.68 -23.61 -13.20
CA GLY A 128 13.01 -24.50 -14.12
C GLY A 128 11.50 -24.32 -14.24
N GLY A 129 10.98 -23.09 -14.14
CA GLY A 129 9.64 -22.74 -14.65
C GLY A 129 8.52 -23.63 -14.13
N GLU A 130 8.35 -23.69 -12.81
CA GLU A 130 7.30 -24.51 -12.22
C GLU A 130 6.51 -23.80 -11.12
N MET A 131 5.23 -24.13 -11.06
CA MET A 131 4.25 -23.46 -10.19
C MET A 131 4.27 -23.92 -8.72
N VAL A 132 5.20 -24.80 -8.33
CA VAL A 132 5.33 -25.35 -6.97
C VAL A 132 6.78 -25.37 -6.53
N LEU A 133 7.04 -24.81 -5.35
CA LEU A 133 8.36 -24.82 -4.73
C LEU A 133 8.67 -26.17 -4.08
N ASN A 134 9.92 -26.60 -4.22
CA ASN A 134 10.52 -27.74 -3.54
C ASN A 134 11.89 -27.34 -2.96
N GLU A 135 12.56 -28.26 -2.26
CA GLU A 135 13.87 -28.00 -1.65
C GLU A 135 14.95 -27.58 -2.67
N GLU A 136 14.89 -28.09 -3.91
CA GLU A 136 15.84 -27.75 -4.98
C GLU A 136 15.66 -26.29 -5.46
N ARG A 137 14.40 -25.84 -5.62
CA ARG A 137 14.05 -24.46 -6.01
C ARG A 137 14.41 -23.45 -4.92
N ILE A 138 14.11 -23.79 -3.66
CA ILE A 138 14.50 -22.99 -2.50
C ILE A 138 16.03 -22.89 -2.41
N LYS A 139 16.75 -24.00 -2.63
CA LYS A 139 18.21 -24.01 -2.68
C LYS A 139 18.78 -23.18 -3.84
N ALA A 140 18.17 -23.20 -5.02
CA ALA A 140 18.64 -22.38 -6.14
C ALA A 140 18.56 -20.88 -5.80
N CYS A 141 17.48 -20.48 -5.11
CA CYS A 141 17.33 -19.12 -4.56
C CYS A 141 18.36 -18.83 -3.46
N ASP A 142 18.62 -19.76 -2.53
CA ASP A 142 19.67 -19.62 -1.49
C ASP A 142 21.06 -19.40 -2.11
N ASP A 143 21.41 -20.15 -3.16
CA ASP A 143 22.68 -20.01 -3.90
C ASP A 143 22.79 -18.62 -4.54
N ALA A 144 21.70 -18.10 -5.13
CA ALA A 144 21.65 -16.77 -5.72
C ALA A 144 21.73 -15.65 -4.66
N ILE A 145 21.06 -15.80 -3.51
CA ILE A 145 21.17 -14.88 -2.36
C ILE A 145 22.61 -14.84 -1.84
N SER A 146 23.27 -16.00 -1.67
CA SER A 146 24.66 -16.06 -1.23
C SER A 146 25.58 -15.33 -2.22
N ALA A 147 25.47 -15.63 -3.52
CA ALA A 147 26.26 -14.97 -4.54
C ALA A 147 26.05 -13.45 -4.57
N ALA A 148 24.81 -13.00 -4.45
CA ALA A 148 24.45 -11.58 -4.41
C ALA A 148 25.11 -10.87 -3.22
N LEU A 149 25.03 -11.44 -2.02
CA LEU A 149 25.69 -10.91 -0.83
C LEU A 149 27.22 -10.91 -0.96
N ASP A 150 27.82 -12.01 -1.40
CA ASP A 150 29.27 -12.17 -1.57
C ASP A 150 29.86 -11.18 -2.60
N HIS A 151 29.08 -10.81 -3.62
CA HIS A 151 29.51 -9.89 -4.68
C HIS A 151 28.99 -8.45 -4.50
N ALA A 152 28.22 -8.17 -3.44
CA ALA A 152 27.51 -6.92 -3.19
C ALA A 152 26.64 -6.47 -4.38
N VAL A 153 25.75 -7.36 -4.84
CA VAL A 153 24.76 -7.12 -5.90
C VAL A 153 23.36 -7.12 -5.32
N LYS A 154 22.64 -6.03 -5.53
CA LYS A 154 21.23 -5.89 -5.14
C LYS A 154 20.33 -6.57 -6.15
N VAL A 155 19.49 -7.52 -5.74
CA VAL A 155 18.57 -8.23 -6.65
C VAL A 155 17.15 -7.73 -6.45
N HIS A 156 16.65 -6.93 -7.40
CA HIS A 156 15.23 -6.57 -7.48
C HIS A 156 14.46 -7.71 -8.18
N THR A 157 13.23 -7.97 -7.77
CA THR A 157 12.45 -9.11 -8.28
C THR A 157 11.07 -8.68 -8.79
N TYR A 158 10.63 -9.24 -9.92
CA TYR A 158 9.30 -9.09 -10.49
C TYR A 158 8.70 -10.48 -10.70
N LEU A 159 7.59 -10.77 -10.03
CA LEU A 159 6.76 -11.93 -10.28
C LEU A 159 5.56 -11.52 -11.15
N GLY A 160 5.57 -11.94 -12.41
CA GLY A 160 4.54 -11.66 -13.42
C GLY A 160 3.27 -12.50 -13.25
N THR A 161 2.33 -12.32 -14.18
CA THR A 161 1.09 -13.10 -14.22
C THR A 161 1.36 -14.44 -14.90
N PRO A 162 1.18 -15.59 -14.22
CA PRO A 162 1.38 -16.89 -14.85
C PRO A 162 0.52 -17.06 -16.10
N HIS A 163 1.08 -17.73 -17.10
CA HIS A 163 0.32 -18.04 -18.31
C HIS A 163 -1.01 -18.74 -17.99
N GLN A 164 -2.08 -18.35 -18.67
CA GLN A 164 -3.46 -18.79 -18.35
C GLN A 164 -3.67 -20.32 -18.39
N THR A 165 -2.75 -21.07 -19.02
CA THR A 165 -2.78 -22.54 -19.08
C THR A 165 -1.96 -23.22 -17.98
N LEU A 166 -1.09 -22.49 -17.27
CA LEU A 166 -0.30 -22.94 -16.12
C LEU A 166 -0.63 -22.09 -14.86
N PRO A 167 -1.87 -22.15 -14.33
CA PRO A 167 -2.18 -21.49 -13.06
C PRO A 167 -1.48 -22.20 -11.88
N TYR A 168 -1.27 -21.47 -10.78
CA TYR A 168 -0.86 -22.06 -9.50
C TYR A 168 -1.83 -23.18 -9.08
N PRO A 169 -1.35 -24.39 -8.72
CA PRO A 169 -2.22 -25.51 -8.35
C PRO A 169 -3.10 -25.21 -7.14
N THR A 170 -2.59 -24.44 -6.17
CA THR A 170 -3.35 -23.94 -5.03
C THR A 170 -2.96 -22.50 -4.68
N PRO A 171 -3.81 -21.75 -3.94
CA PRO A 171 -3.44 -20.46 -3.36
C PRO A 171 -2.28 -20.54 -2.34
N ALA A 172 -1.96 -21.74 -1.82
CA ALA A 172 -0.79 -21.92 -0.96
C ALA A 172 0.51 -21.90 -1.79
N ASP A 173 0.48 -22.47 -3.00
CA ASP A 173 1.62 -22.45 -3.93
C ASP A 173 1.88 -21.04 -4.46
N GLU A 174 0.82 -20.28 -4.80
CA GLU A 174 0.92 -18.85 -5.16
C GLU A 174 1.58 -18.05 -4.02
N ARG A 175 1.10 -18.20 -2.78
CA ARG A 175 1.71 -17.54 -1.61
C ARG A 175 3.15 -17.97 -1.35
N ALA A 176 3.49 -19.23 -1.61
CA ALA A 176 4.86 -19.73 -1.48
C ALA A 176 5.77 -19.08 -2.53
N MET A 177 5.31 -18.96 -3.78
CA MET A 177 6.06 -18.29 -4.86
C MET A 177 6.28 -16.80 -4.58
N ILE A 178 5.22 -16.11 -4.18
CA ILE A 178 5.29 -14.70 -3.76
C ILE A 178 6.30 -14.54 -2.62
N LYS A 179 6.25 -15.40 -1.60
CA LYS A 179 7.23 -15.39 -0.50
C LYS A 179 8.66 -15.55 -1.01
N GLU A 180 8.90 -16.41 -2.00
CA GLU A 180 10.25 -16.68 -2.51
C GLU A 180 10.84 -15.53 -3.32
N TYR A 181 10.04 -14.91 -4.20
CA TYR A 181 10.47 -13.69 -4.92
C TYR A 181 10.74 -12.53 -3.96
N LYS A 182 9.94 -12.39 -2.90
CA LYS A 182 10.21 -11.42 -1.83
C LYS A 182 11.48 -11.76 -1.05
N ARG A 183 11.74 -13.04 -0.77
CA ARG A 183 12.92 -13.52 -0.02
C ARG A 183 14.21 -13.16 -0.73
N LEU A 184 14.30 -13.42 -2.03
CA LEU A 184 15.44 -13.03 -2.87
C LEU A 184 15.68 -11.51 -2.86
N ALA A 185 14.62 -10.71 -2.99
CA ALA A 185 14.76 -9.26 -2.96
C ALA A 185 15.24 -8.73 -1.61
N LEU A 186 14.49 -9.00 -0.54
CA LEU A 186 14.77 -8.44 0.78
C LEU A 186 16.12 -8.88 1.33
N ARG A 187 16.54 -10.14 1.09
CA ARG A 187 17.85 -10.64 1.53
C ARG A 187 19.04 -10.04 0.80
N THR A 188 18.84 -9.41 -0.36
CA THR A 188 19.88 -8.75 -1.15
C THR A 188 19.71 -7.22 -1.18
N GLY A 189 18.80 -6.68 -0.37
CA GLY A 189 18.50 -5.26 -0.31
C GLY A 189 17.66 -4.70 -1.47
N GLY A 190 17.17 -5.54 -2.38
CA GLY A 190 16.41 -5.15 -3.57
C GLY A 190 14.92 -4.91 -3.31
N GLU A 191 14.23 -4.33 -4.29
CA GLU A 191 12.77 -4.16 -4.27
C GLU A 191 12.07 -5.41 -4.82
N HIS A 192 10.86 -5.69 -4.34
CA HIS A 192 10.02 -6.77 -4.87
C HIS A 192 8.73 -6.21 -5.50
N TYR A 193 8.35 -6.77 -6.63
CA TYR A 193 7.17 -6.39 -7.40
C TYR A 193 6.36 -7.64 -7.69
N ILE A 194 5.11 -7.67 -7.22
CA ILE A 194 4.26 -8.87 -7.29
C ILE A 194 3.01 -8.53 -8.09
N TYR A 195 2.94 -9.07 -9.31
CA TYR A 195 1.88 -8.85 -10.28
C TYR A 195 1.41 -10.20 -10.85
N THR A 196 1.10 -11.16 -9.96
CA THR A 196 0.53 -12.47 -10.36
C THR A 196 -0.82 -12.37 -11.08
N LYS A 197 -1.41 -11.16 -11.16
CA LYS A 197 -2.65 -10.85 -11.86
C LYS A 197 -2.62 -9.43 -12.45
N GLY A 198 -2.54 -9.35 -13.78
CA GLY A 198 -2.61 -8.11 -14.55
C GLY A 198 -1.25 -7.49 -14.87
N ILE A 199 -1.25 -6.43 -15.69
CA ILE A 199 -0.03 -5.77 -16.17
C ILE A 199 0.37 -4.64 -15.21
N ALA A 200 1.65 -4.61 -14.84
CA ALA A 200 2.22 -3.60 -13.96
C ALA A 200 2.30 -2.19 -14.58
N ASP A 201 2.31 -1.16 -13.72
CA ASP A 201 2.81 0.16 -14.14
C ASP A 201 4.34 0.15 -14.19
N PHE A 202 4.86 -0.29 -15.34
CA PHE A 202 6.30 -0.36 -15.56
C PHE A 202 7.01 1.00 -15.50
N ILE A 203 6.33 2.15 -15.61
CA ILE A 203 7.01 3.44 -15.39
C ILE A 203 7.37 3.58 -13.91
N GLN A 204 6.41 3.34 -13.02
CA GLN A 204 6.63 3.42 -11.58
C GLN A 204 7.61 2.35 -11.08
N VAL A 205 7.45 1.10 -11.50
CA VAL A 205 8.35 -0.02 -11.15
C VAL A 205 9.80 0.27 -11.54
N LEU A 206 10.04 0.76 -12.76
CA LEU A 206 11.38 1.10 -13.24
C LEU A 206 11.98 2.28 -12.47
N LYS A 207 11.18 3.31 -12.21
CA LYS A 207 11.60 4.51 -11.47
C LYS A 207 12.02 4.20 -10.04
N ASP A 208 11.18 3.45 -9.31
CA ASP A 208 11.47 3.03 -7.95
C ASP A 208 12.72 2.14 -7.91
N THR A 209 12.85 1.19 -8.84
CA THR A 209 14.04 0.36 -9.00
C THR A 209 15.30 1.20 -9.23
N ILE A 210 15.29 2.14 -10.18
CA ILE A 210 16.47 2.98 -10.49
C ILE A 210 16.84 3.86 -9.29
N CYS A 211 15.87 4.39 -8.54
CA CYS A 211 16.16 5.19 -7.35
C CYS A 211 16.69 4.32 -6.19
N ALA A 212 16.09 3.16 -5.92
CA ALA A 212 16.57 2.20 -4.93
C ALA A 212 17.97 1.65 -5.27
N SER A 213 18.29 1.54 -6.57
CA SER A 213 19.59 1.10 -7.07
C SER A 213 20.75 2.04 -6.73
N LYS A 214 20.48 3.24 -6.20
CA LYS A 214 21.49 4.19 -5.73
C LYS A 214 21.84 4.04 -4.25
N VAL A 215 20.98 3.43 -3.44
CA VAL A 215 21.25 3.21 -2.01
C VAL A 215 22.36 2.14 -1.90
N PRO A 216 23.41 2.35 -1.09
CA PRO A 216 24.46 1.35 -0.89
C PRO A 216 23.88 -0.05 -0.58
N HIS A 217 24.49 -1.09 -1.15
CA HIS A 217 24.06 -2.47 -0.91
C HIS A 217 23.97 -2.82 0.59
N GLU A 218 24.99 -2.43 1.38
CA GLU A 218 25.00 -2.68 2.84
C GLU A 218 23.85 -1.99 3.57
N ASP A 219 23.62 -0.70 3.33
CA ASP A 219 22.50 0.08 3.90
C ASP A 219 21.15 -0.58 3.59
N SER A 220 20.94 -1.03 2.34
CA SER A 220 19.68 -1.65 1.93
C SER A 220 19.47 -3.06 2.48
N VAL A 221 20.53 -3.84 2.69
CA VAL A 221 20.45 -5.16 3.34
C VAL A 221 20.09 -5.00 4.82
N ASP A 222 20.71 -4.04 5.52
CA ASP A 222 20.41 -3.76 6.93
C ASP A 222 18.99 -3.19 7.11
N GLU A 223 18.54 -2.28 6.23
CA GLU A 223 17.17 -1.74 6.23
C GLU A 223 16.11 -2.84 6.08
N LYS A 224 16.32 -3.81 5.18
CA LYS A 224 15.33 -4.85 4.84
C LYS A 224 15.44 -6.12 5.68
N LYS A 225 16.43 -6.20 6.57
CA LYS A 225 16.72 -7.38 7.38
C LYS A 225 15.55 -7.81 8.26
N GLU A 226 14.90 -6.87 8.95
CA GLU A 226 13.77 -7.18 9.85
C GLU A 226 12.56 -7.74 9.07
N GLU A 227 12.27 -7.20 7.88
CA GLU A 227 11.22 -7.73 7.02
C GLU A 227 11.57 -9.12 6.49
N ALA A 228 12.83 -9.34 6.07
CA ALA A 228 13.31 -10.63 5.60
C ALA A 228 13.29 -11.72 6.70
N ASP A 229 13.69 -11.37 7.93
CA ASP A 229 13.63 -12.27 9.10
C ASP A 229 12.18 -12.66 9.40
N LYS A 230 11.27 -11.67 9.45
CA LYS A 230 9.83 -11.88 9.68
C LYS A 230 9.18 -12.72 8.57
N LEU A 231 9.53 -12.49 7.30
CA LEU A 231 9.01 -13.25 6.15
C LEU A 231 9.38 -14.74 6.24
N GLU A 232 10.58 -15.05 6.73
CA GLU A 232 11.06 -16.42 6.95
C GLU A 232 10.53 -17.06 8.25
N GLY A 233 9.82 -16.30 9.11
CA GLY A 233 9.33 -16.79 10.40
C GLY A 233 10.43 -16.94 11.45
N LYS A 234 11.55 -16.21 11.28
CA LYS A 234 12.59 -16.11 12.31
C LYS A 234 12.07 -15.15 13.38
N GLU A 235 11.95 -15.63 14.62
CA GLU A 235 11.69 -14.75 15.76
C GLU A 235 12.83 -13.72 15.81
N THR A 236 12.49 -12.44 15.70
CA THR A 236 13.43 -11.38 16.03
C THR A 236 13.81 -11.55 17.49
N PRO A 237 15.11 -11.57 17.86
CA PRO A 237 15.49 -11.61 19.26
C PRO A 237 14.84 -10.42 19.96
N ASP A 238 14.07 -10.69 21.01
CA ASP A 238 13.53 -9.64 21.88
C ASP A 238 14.67 -8.65 22.18
N LYS A 239 14.47 -7.38 21.81
CA LYS A 239 15.43 -6.32 22.15
C LYS A 239 15.65 -6.41 23.66
N PRO A 240 16.89 -6.58 24.15
CA PRO A 240 17.14 -6.71 25.56
C PRO A 240 16.50 -5.52 26.28
N ASP A 241 15.64 -5.84 27.25
CA ASP A 241 14.86 -4.85 27.98
C ASP A 241 15.83 -3.92 28.71
N ASN A 242 16.07 -2.73 28.15
CA ASN A 242 17.10 -1.79 28.58
C ASN A 242 16.66 -1.03 29.85
N THR A 243 16.42 -1.81 30.91
CA THR A 243 16.16 -1.37 32.28
C THR A 243 17.48 -1.19 33.06
N GLY A 244 18.55 -0.79 32.37
CA GLY A 244 19.85 -0.42 32.92
C GLY A 244 20.11 1.09 32.79
N PRO A 245 20.62 1.78 33.84
CA PRO A 245 20.65 3.25 33.86
C PRO A 245 21.81 3.84 33.04
N GLY A 246 21.62 4.06 31.74
CA GLY A 246 22.59 4.80 30.92
C GLY A 246 22.33 4.88 29.42
N SER A 247 21.54 5.88 28.98
CA SER A 247 21.25 6.26 27.57
C SER A 247 20.45 5.22 26.75
N SER A 248 19.65 5.60 25.75
CA SER A 248 19.52 6.89 25.04
C SER A 248 18.06 7.39 24.96
N GLY A 249 17.79 8.57 25.53
CA GLY A 249 16.57 9.32 25.21
C GLY A 249 16.68 10.04 23.85
N LEU A 250 15.70 10.91 23.52
CA LEU A 250 15.65 11.71 22.27
C LEU A 250 17.00 12.30 21.81
N CYS A 251 17.89 12.64 22.74
CA CYS A 251 19.24 13.16 22.44
C CYS A 251 20.11 12.19 21.61
N GLY A 252 19.90 10.87 21.70
CA GLY A 252 20.63 9.88 20.90
C GLY A 252 20.15 9.79 19.44
N GLN A 253 18.88 10.11 19.19
CA GLN A 253 18.28 10.20 17.85
C GLN A 253 18.34 11.63 17.27
N ALA A 254 18.91 12.59 18.01
CA ALA A 254 18.91 14.00 17.62
C ALA A 254 19.65 14.24 16.29
N ALA A 255 20.70 13.47 15.99
CA ALA A 255 21.41 13.59 14.71
C ALA A 255 20.52 13.25 13.51
N ASP A 256 19.68 12.23 13.63
CA ASP A 256 18.81 11.75 12.54
C ASP A 256 17.53 12.58 12.43
N ILE A 257 16.98 13.02 13.56
CA ILE A 257 15.89 14.02 13.61
C ILE A 257 16.35 15.33 12.95
N VAL A 258 17.55 15.83 13.29
CA VAL A 258 18.12 17.04 12.66
C VAL A 258 18.37 16.82 11.17
N ARG A 259 18.83 15.62 10.75
CA ARG A 259 19.01 15.28 9.33
C ARG A 259 17.68 15.33 8.57
N ALA A 260 16.64 14.69 9.09
CA ALA A 260 15.30 14.68 8.48
C ALA A 260 14.68 16.08 8.41
N VAL A 261 14.82 16.89 9.48
CA VAL A 261 14.33 18.28 9.51
C VAL A 261 15.09 19.16 8.52
N ASN A 262 16.40 18.99 8.37
CA ASN A 262 17.19 19.74 7.37
C ASN A 262 16.78 19.37 5.94
N THR A 263 16.61 18.08 5.62
CA THR A 263 16.10 17.65 4.30
C THR A 263 14.73 18.27 4.00
N LEU A 264 13.82 18.28 4.98
CA LEU A 264 12.50 18.89 4.81
C LEU A 264 12.60 20.42 4.64
N ALA A 265 13.50 21.08 5.36
CA ALA A 265 13.75 22.51 5.25
C ALA A 265 14.34 22.89 3.87
N ASP A 266 15.24 22.08 3.31
CA ASP A 266 15.82 22.30 1.98
C ASP A 266 14.78 22.09 0.86
N VAL A 267 13.90 21.09 1.00
CA VAL A 267 12.75 20.89 0.10
C VAL A 267 11.79 22.09 0.14
N LEU A 268 11.43 22.55 1.34
CA LEU A 268 10.58 23.74 1.53
C LEU A 268 11.24 25.01 1.00
N LYS A 269 12.55 25.17 1.19
CA LYS A 269 13.33 26.30 0.67
C LYS A 269 13.37 26.29 -0.86
N GLY A 270 13.61 25.14 -1.49
CA GLY A 270 13.51 25.00 -2.95
C GLY A 270 12.12 25.35 -3.50
N LEU A 271 11.06 25.00 -2.76
CA LEU A 271 9.69 25.39 -3.08
C LEU A 271 9.48 26.92 -2.97
N VAL A 272 9.98 27.54 -1.91
CA VAL A 272 9.89 29.00 -1.67
C VAL A 272 10.75 29.81 -2.63
N GLU A 273 11.92 29.32 -3.03
CA GLU A 273 12.77 29.97 -4.04
C GLU A 273 12.17 29.86 -5.45
N SER A 274 11.42 28.78 -5.73
CA SER A 274 10.72 28.57 -7.00
C SER A 274 9.41 29.36 -7.11
N CYS A 275 8.64 29.43 -6.02
CA CYS A 275 7.25 29.92 -6.01
C CYS A 275 7.00 31.11 -5.04
N GLY A 276 8.05 31.72 -4.50
CA GLY A 276 7.95 32.74 -3.45
C GLY A 276 7.31 34.07 -3.87
N PRO A 277 6.75 34.82 -2.91
CA PRO A 277 5.89 35.99 -3.16
C PRO A 277 6.57 37.18 -3.87
N GLN A 278 7.90 37.19 -4.01
CA GLN A 278 8.61 38.18 -4.84
C GLN A 278 8.46 37.95 -6.36
N ARG A 279 7.85 36.84 -6.79
CA ARG A 279 7.49 36.56 -8.20
C ARG A 279 5.97 36.55 -8.44
N ALA A 280 5.26 37.53 -7.86
CA ALA A 280 3.86 37.78 -8.18
C ALA A 280 3.69 38.22 -9.65
N GLY A 281 3.49 37.27 -10.58
CA GLY A 281 3.14 37.60 -11.97
C GLY A 281 3.22 36.49 -13.02
N ASN A 282 4.09 35.48 -12.87
CA ASN A 282 4.15 34.33 -13.80
C ASN A 282 4.97 33.16 -13.20
N CYS A 283 4.28 32.19 -12.58
CA CYS A 283 4.85 30.85 -12.37
C CYS A 283 4.56 29.99 -13.60
N THR A 284 5.44 30.06 -14.59
CA THR A 284 5.48 29.11 -15.71
C THR A 284 6.82 28.39 -15.70
N CYS A 285 6.79 27.06 -15.62
CA CYS A 285 7.97 26.22 -15.81
C CYS A 285 8.35 26.20 -17.30
N HIS A 286 8.90 27.30 -17.80
CA HIS A 286 9.52 27.36 -19.11
C HIS A 286 11.02 27.14 -18.99
N GLU A 287 11.48 26.03 -19.54
CA GLU A 287 12.89 25.86 -19.90
C GLU A 287 13.34 27.05 -20.76
N LYS A 288 14.48 27.63 -20.42
CA LYS A 288 15.19 28.55 -21.31
C LYS A 288 16.67 28.13 -21.43
N PRO A 289 17.20 28.05 -22.66
CA PRO A 289 18.57 27.60 -22.87
C PRO A 289 19.56 28.70 -22.47
N LEU A 290 20.66 28.32 -21.84
CA LEU A 290 21.77 29.23 -21.58
C LEU A 290 22.88 29.11 -22.63
N ALA A 291 23.19 30.24 -23.23
CA ALA A 291 24.27 30.42 -24.19
C ALA A 291 25.64 30.57 -23.50
N LYS A 292 26.69 30.62 -24.32
CA LYS A 292 28.12 30.62 -23.93
C LYS A 292 28.52 31.74 -22.95
N PRO A 293 29.58 31.52 -22.13
CA PRO A 293 29.99 32.44 -21.07
C PRO A 293 30.75 33.67 -21.57
N GLN A 294 30.59 34.81 -20.87
CA GLN A 294 31.49 35.96 -20.92
C GLN A 294 32.01 36.28 -19.52
N GLN A 295 33.29 36.63 -19.44
CA GLN A 295 34.03 36.91 -18.19
C GLN A 295 33.87 38.37 -17.74
N THR A 296 33.63 38.57 -16.44
CA THR A 296 34.08 39.70 -15.57
C THR A 296 33.77 39.29 -14.11
N GLY A 297 34.48 39.66 -13.03
CA GLY A 297 35.74 40.39 -12.88
C GLY A 297 35.76 41.24 -11.59
N CYS A 298 36.71 40.99 -10.66
CA CYS A 298 36.96 41.61 -9.32
C CYS A 298 36.32 40.86 -8.11
N LYS A 299 37.03 40.48 -7.01
CA LYS A 299 38.01 41.17 -6.11
C LYS A 299 37.37 42.28 -5.25
N CYS A 300 37.66 42.51 -3.95
CA CYS A 300 38.45 41.80 -2.93
C CYS A 300 38.16 42.38 -1.51
N GLU A 301 38.14 41.57 -0.44
CA GLU A 301 39.09 41.54 0.73
C GLU A 301 38.53 42.18 2.04
N GLY A 302 39.03 41.76 3.23
CA GLY A 302 38.85 42.48 4.51
C GLY A 302 38.51 41.68 5.79
N GLU A 303 39.52 41.12 6.47
CA GLU A 303 39.46 40.70 7.89
C GLU A 303 39.85 41.89 8.82
N PRO A 304 39.64 41.89 10.17
CA PRO A 304 40.67 41.31 11.05
C PRO A 304 40.30 40.85 12.51
N ALA A 305 41.11 39.90 13.02
CA ALA A 305 41.74 39.85 14.37
C ALA A 305 40.94 39.62 15.70
N ALA A 306 40.86 38.34 16.10
CA ALA A 306 41.41 37.70 17.32
C ALA A 306 41.55 38.41 18.71
N LYS A 307 41.19 37.65 19.78
CA LYS A 307 41.95 37.55 21.05
C LYS A 307 41.62 36.25 21.84
N LYS A 308 42.51 35.85 22.78
CA LYS A 308 42.59 34.53 23.49
C LYS A 308 42.61 34.73 25.05
N PRO A 309 42.84 33.74 25.95
CA PRO A 309 41.80 33.22 26.87
C PRO A 309 42.10 33.29 28.40
N GLU A 310 41.08 32.95 29.22
CA GLU A 310 41.13 32.43 30.63
C GLU A 310 41.80 33.30 31.75
N PRO A 311 41.55 33.08 33.07
CA PRO A 311 41.32 31.81 33.78
C PRO A 311 40.19 31.75 34.85
N ALA A 312 40.04 30.58 35.48
CA ALA A 312 39.11 30.27 36.59
C ALA A 312 39.62 30.68 37.99
N PRO A 313 38.77 30.56 39.04
CA PRO A 313 39.24 30.13 40.36
C PRO A 313 38.39 29.05 41.07
N GLN A 314 39.07 28.36 42.00
CA GLN A 314 38.63 27.44 43.07
C GLN A 314 37.94 28.22 44.24
N SER A 315 37.37 27.68 45.35
CA SER A 315 36.99 26.34 45.89
C SER A 315 36.04 26.53 47.11
N ASP A 316 35.63 25.43 47.76
CA ASP A 316 35.11 25.32 49.16
C ASP A 316 33.65 25.80 49.42
N SER A 317 32.86 25.27 50.38
CA SER A 317 33.15 24.36 51.51
C SER A 317 31.93 23.49 51.95
N LEU A 318 32.24 22.26 52.37
CA LEU A 318 31.63 21.35 53.38
C LEU A 318 30.23 21.60 54.01
N THR A 319 29.56 20.45 54.26
CA THR A 319 28.70 20.00 55.41
C THR A 319 27.34 19.42 54.94
N GLN A 320 26.72 18.40 55.53
CA GLN A 320 27.07 17.37 56.53
C GLN A 320 26.10 16.17 56.35
N LYS A 321 26.47 14.95 56.77
CA LYS A 321 25.56 13.76 56.86
C LYS A 321 25.57 13.25 58.31
N PRO A 322 24.43 12.84 58.89
CA PRO A 322 24.28 11.43 59.34
C PRO A 322 22.81 10.95 59.41
N PRO A 323 22.50 9.74 59.91
CA PRO A 323 23.18 8.45 59.74
C PRO A 323 22.23 7.34 59.19
N VAL A 324 22.78 6.16 58.88
CA VAL A 324 22.04 4.91 58.61
C VAL A 324 22.47 3.86 59.64
N SER A 325 21.53 3.05 60.17
CA SER A 325 21.74 1.76 60.88
C SER A 325 20.39 1.16 61.28
N PRO A 326 20.28 -0.15 61.59
CA PRO A 326 20.79 -1.31 60.83
C PRO A 326 19.70 -2.41 60.64
N PRO A 327 19.93 -3.47 59.84
CA PRO A 327 18.98 -4.58 59.67
C PRO A 327 19.17 -5.70 60.72
N PRO A 328 18.09 -6.39 61.15
CA PRO A 328 18.19 -7.65 61.88
C PRO A 328 18.19 -8.88 60.94
N ALA A 329 18.94 -9.90 61.32
CA ALA A 329 19.13 -11.18 60.63
C ALA A 329 18.34 -12.33 61.34
N PRO A 330 18.30 -13.58 60.81
CA PRO A 330 17.11 -14.45 60.96
C PRO A 330 17.23 -15.64 61.93
N ALA A 331 16.07 -16.08 62.43
CA ALA A 331 15.69 -17.40 62.98
C ALA A 331 14.20 -17.31 63.40
N SER A 332 13.34 -18.34 63.47
CA SER A 332 13.43 -19.79 63.24
C SER A 332 12.03 -20.35 62.86
N GLN A 333 11.96 -21.64 62.51
CA GLN A 333 10.72 -22.37 62.16
C GLN A 333 9.74 -22.51 63.34
N ASP A 334 8.43 -22.60 63.08
CA ASP A 334 7.68 -23.87 63.28
C ASP A 334 6.23 -23.84 62.73
N GLU A 335 5.64 -25.03 62.60
CA GLU A 335 4.35 -25.31 61.94
C GLU A 335 3.11 -24.78 62.69
N SER A 336 2.10 -24.30 61.95
CA SER A 336 0.69 -24.62 62.26
C SER A 336 -0.26 -24.37 61.08
N THR A 337 -1.19 -25.30 60.90
CA THR A 337 -2.13 -25.34 59.77
C THR A 337 -3.32 -24.40 60.01
N GLN A 338 -3.49 -23.36 59.19
CA GLN A 338 -4.75 -22.58 59.14
C GLN A 338 -5.20 -22.31 57.70
N LYS A 339 -6.51 -22.45 57.48
CA LYS A 339 -7.17 -22.21 56.20
C LYS A 339 -7.04 -20.74 55.79
N GLN A 340 -6.58 -20.51 54.57
CA GLN A 340 -6.65 -19.20 53.92
C GLN A 340 -8.11 -18.89 53.53
N PRO A 341 -8.67 -17.73 53.91
CA PRO A 341 -9.96 -17.28 53.39
C PRO A 341 -9.80 -16.77 51.95
N ASP A 342 -10.83 -16.95 51.12
CA ASP A 342 -10.84 -16.54 49.71
C ASP A 342 -10.51 -15.05 49.56
N GLN A 343 -9.51 -14.75 48.72
CA GLN A 343 -9.26 -13.37 48.29
C GLN A 343 -10.40 -12.91 47.37
N PRO A 344 -10.94 -11.69 47.52
CA PRO A 344 -11.92 -11.17 46.59
C PRO A 344 -11.28 -11.02 45.21
N ILE A 345 -11.84 -11.76 44.24
CA ILE A 345 -11.46 -11.66 42.83
C ILE A 345 -11.62 -10.20 42.42
N SER A 346 -10.53 -9.57 42.00
CA SER A 346 -10.57 -8.20 41.46
C SER A 346 -11.53 -8.19 40.27
N PRO A 347 -12.46 -7.22 40.16
CA PRO A 347 -13.36 -7.16 39.02
C PRO A 347 -12.53 -7.11 37.73
N PRO A 348 -12.96 -7.80 36.67
CA PRO A 348 -12.20 -7.86 35.43
C PRO A 348 -11.91 -6.44 34.95
N VAL A 349 -10.64 -6.18 34.61
CA VAL A 349 -10.21 -4.89 34.08
C VAL A 349 -10.98 -4.66 32.78
N VAL A 350 -11.97 -3.77 32.83
CA VAL A 350 -12.76 -3.39 31.66
C VAL A 350 -11.77 -2.79 30.66
N PRO A 351 -11.64 -3.34 29.44
CA PRO A 351 -10.75 -2.79 28.43
C PRO A 351 -11.03 -1.31 28.24
N ALA A 352 -9.97 -0.49 28.16
CA ALA A 352 -10.14 0.92 27.86
C ALA A 352 -10.94 1.06 26.55
N PRO A 353 -11.94 1.95 26.49
CA PRO A 353 -12.75 2.08 25.28
C PRO A 353 -11.86 2.43 24.09
N PRO A 354 -12.15 1.86 22.90
CA PRO A 354 -11.33 2.08 21.72
C PRO A 354 -11.16 3.57 21.41
N GLN A 355 -9.93 3.98 21.10
CA GLN A 355 -9.65 5.34 20.67
C GLN A 355 -10.03 5.51 19.20
N TYR A 356 -10.91 6.47 18.93
CA TYR A 356 -11.33 6.86 17.59
C TYR A 356 -10.58 8.11 17.14
N THR A 357 -10.25 8.15 15.86
CA THR A 357 -9.50 9.23 15.21
C THR A 357 -10.30 9.80 14.03
N GLU A 358 -9.77 10.83 13.37
CA GLU A 358 -10.41 11.46 12.22
C GLU A 358 -10.59 10.53 11.00
N ILE A 359 -9.90 9.38 10.95
CA ILE A 359 -10.10 8.38 9.88
C ILE A 359 -11.37 7.56 10.09
N ASP A 360 -11.85 7.50 11.33
CA ASP A 360 -13.04 6.76 11.78
C ASP A 360 -14.31 7.63 11.81
N GLU A 361 -14.21 8.91 11.41
CA GLU A 361 -15.35 9.83 11.35
C GLU A 361 -16.38 9.34 10.31
N LEU A 362 -17.57 8.98 10.77
CA LEU A 362 -18.64 8.41 9.94
C LEU A 362 -19.37 9.53 9.17
N LEU A 363 -19.24 9.58 7.85
CA LEU A 363 -19.95 10.56 7.00
C LEU A 363 -21.16 9.93 6.31
N ALA A 364 -22.37 10.30 6.72
CA ALA A 364 -23.62 9.72 6.24
C ALA A 364 -24.52 10.73 5.50
N ILE A 365 -25.05 10.36 4.33
CA ILE A 365 -25.96 11.21 3.55
C ILE A 365 -27.39 11.05 4.03
N ALA A 366 -27.95 12.08 4.64
CA ALA A 366 -29.34 12.10 5.09
C ALA A 366 -30.31 12.20 3.91
N ILE A 367 -31.27 11.29 3.78
CA ILE A 367 -32.47 11.47 2.93
C ILE A 367 -33.63 11.84 3.85
N ASN A 368 -34.40 12.86 3.44
CA ASN A 368 -35.74 13.10 3.98
C ASN A 368 -36.73 13.13 2.82
N GLU A 369 -37.90 12.53 3.01
CA GLU A 369 -38.95 12.51 2.00
C GLU A 369 -39.71 13.86 1.95
N ASN A 370 -39.56 14.71 2.99
CA ASN A 370 -40.40 15.91 3.18
C ASN A 370 -39.67 17.22 3.62
N SER A 371 -38.33 17.33 3.59
CA SER A 371 -37.61 18.52 4.12
C SER A 371 -36.57 19.13 3.18
N GLN A 372 -36.16 20.37 3.48
CA GLN A 372 -35.07 21.07 2.79
C GLN A 372 -33.70 20.41 3.03
N ASP A 373 -33.49 19.78 4.20
CA ASP A 373 -32.28 18.98 4.56
C ASP A 373 -32.20 17.61 3.85
N GLY A 374 -32.80 17.50 2.67
CA GLY A 374 -32.61 16.34 1.80
C GLY A 374 -31.21 16.35 1.23
N SER A 375 -30.39 15.38 1.63
CA SER A 375 -29.04 15.08 1.11
C SER A 375 -27.88 15.91 1.65
N ASP A 376 -28.07 16.47 2.83
CA ASP A 376 -26.95 16.89 3.66
C ASP A 376 -26.06 15.69 4.01
N ILE A 377 -24.76 15.95 4.15
CA ILE A 377 -23.82 14.97 4.71
C ILE A 377 -23.59 15.35 6.16
N TYR A 378 -23.94 14.44 7.08
CA TYR A 378 -23.70 14.58 8.51
C TYR A 378 -22.48 13.76 8.91
N SER A 379 -21.64 14.32 9.76
CA SER A 379 -20.62 13.56 10.49
C SER A 379 -21.25 12.99 11.75
N HIS A 380 -20.91 11.74 12.05
CA HIS A 380 -21.38 10.98 13.18
C HIS A 380 -20.23 10.45 14.02
N ASP A 381 -20.44 10.45 15.33
CA ASP A 381 -19.57 9.84 16.32
C ASP A 381 -19.57 8.30 16.17
N PRO A 382 -18.43 7.62 15.96
CA PRO A 382 -18.38 6.17 15.72
C PRO A 382 -18.70 5.31 16.96
N GLN A 383 -18.68 5.89 18.17
CA GLN A 383 -19.00 5.17 19.40
C GLN A 383 -20.52 5.17 19.70
N THR A 384 -21.20 6.27 19.38
CA THR A 384 -22.60 6.55 19.78
C THR A 384 -23.55 6.79 18.61
N GLY A 385 -23.03 6.90 17.38
CA GLY A 385 -23.77 7.23 16.18
C GLY A 385 -24.42 8.62 16.19
N LYS A 386 -24.17 9.47 17.18
CA LYS A 386 -24.77 10.82 17.27
C LYS A 386 -24.21 11.74 16.19
N ILE A 387 -25.05 12.61 15.64
CA ILE A 387 -24.61 13.70 14.76
C ILE A 387 -23.67 14.62 15.53
N LEU A 388 -22.47 14.84 14.98
CA LEU A 388 -21.48 15.81 15.48
C LEU A 388 -21.63 17.16 14.78
N LYS A 389 -21.69 17.15 13.44
CA LYS A 389 -21.74 18.36 12.59
C LYS A 389 -22.42 18.07 11.25
N LYS A 390 -23.07 19.06 10.66
CA LYS A 390 -23.43 19.05 9.23
C LYS A 390 -22.14 19.40 8.45
N VAL A 391 -21.63 18.46 7.65
CA VAL A 391 -20.39 18.62 6.88
C VAL A 391 -20.68 19.29 5.53
N VAL A 392 -21.73 18.84 4.87
CA VAL A 392 -22.22 19.43 3.62
C VAL A 392 -23.68 19.81 3.80
N ASP A 393 -23.99 21.09 3.63
CA ASP A 393 -25.35 21.58 3.45
C ASP A 393 -25.73 21.50 1.96
N ASN A 394 -26.80 20.77 1.66
CA ASN A 394 -27.24 20.46 0.31
C ASN A 394 -28.74 20.70 0.13
N ASN A 395 -29.19 21.85 0.59
CA ASN A 395 -30.57 22.37 0.54
C ASN A 395 -31.33 22.36 -0.82
N ARG A 396 -30.85 21.68 -1.87
CA ARG A 396 -31.44 21.65 -3.23
C ARG A 396 -31.36 20.32 -4.00
N ASN A 397 -30.69 19.27 -3.55
CA ASN A 397 -30.43 18.08 -4.39
C ASN A 397 -30.66 16.73 -3.71
N ILE A 398 -30.75 15.66 -4.50
CA ILE A 398 -30.87 14.28 -3.99
C ILE A 398 -29.53 13.56 -4.17
N GLY A 399 -28.70 13.60 -3.13
CA GLY A 399 -27.46 12.83 -3.01
C GLY A 399 -27.76 11.34 -2.83
N GLN A 400 -27.00 10.48 -3.52
CA GLN A 400 -27.20 9.02 -3.49
C GLN A 400 -26.03 8.27 -2.86
N SER A 401 -24.80 8.68 -3.12
CA SER A 401 -23.61 8.02 -2.60
C SER A 401 -22.49 9.02 -2.34
N ASN A 402 -21.66 8.72 -1.34
CA ASN A 402 -20.43 9.43 -0.99
C ASN A 402 -19.29 8.42 -0.77
N ALA A 403 -18.07 8.88 -1.03
CA ALA A 403 -16.85 8.13 -0.76
C ALA A 403 -15.75 9.10 -0.31
N LEU A 404 -14.78 8.61 0.45
CA LEU A 404 -13.58 9.36 0.84
C LEU A 404 -12.33 8.72 0.25
N THR A 405 -11.41 9.55 -0.27
CA THR A 405 -10.05 9.12 -0.62
C THR A 405 -9.14 9.14 0.61
N THR A 406 -8.02 8.41 0.56
CA THR A 406 -7.02 8.41 1.64
C THR A 406 -6.41 9.78 1.91
N ASP A 407 -6.30 10.63 0.88
CA ASP A 407 -5.81 12.00 1.00
C ASP A 407 -6.89 13.01 1.46
N GLY A 408 -8.16 12.59 1.60
CA GLY A 408 -9.23 13.37 2.21
C GLY A 408 -10.16 14.15 1.28
N TYR A 409 -10.23 13.86 -0.02
CA TYR A 409 -11.34 14.34 -0.85
C TYR A 409 -12.61 13.55 -0.55
N SER A 410 -13.70 14.27 -0.27
CA SER A 410 -15.05 13.71 -0.25
C SER A 410 -15.65 13.78 -1.65
N TYR A 411 -15.91 12.62 -2.24
CA TYR A 411 -16.67 12.50 -3.47
C TYR A 411 -18.13 12.28 -3.13
N TYR A 412 -19.04 12.88 -3.88
CA TYR A 412 -20.47 12.59 -3.76
C TYR A 412 -21.23 12.84 -5.06
N PHE A 413 -22.35 12.14 -5.22
CA PHE A 413 -23.12 12.14 -6.45
C PHE A 413 -24.58 12.57 -6.21
N TRP A 414 -25.06 13.53 -7.04
CA TRP A 414 -26.42 14.05 -7.02
C TRP A 414 -27.26 13.49 -8.18
N SER A 415 -28.26 12.72 -7.82
CA SER A 415 -29.08 11.89 -8.70
C SER A 415 -30.03 12.65 -9.62
N ASN A 416 -30.69 13.66 -9.07
CA ASN A 416 -31.61 14.54 -9.79
C ASN A 416 -30.90 15.36 -10.88
N GLN A 417 -29.65 15.77 -10.63
CA GLN A 417 -28.81 16.49 -11.60
C GLN A 417 -27.96 15.56 -12.46
N ARG A 418 -27.80 14.30 -12.05
CA ARG A 418 -26.80 13.34 -12.54
C ARG A 418 -25.37 13.89 -12.52
N LYS A 419 -25.00 14.60 -11.46
CA LYS A 419 -23.69 15.26 -11.33
C LYS A 419 -22.86 14.65 -10.22
N ALA A 420 -21.59 14.41 -10.52
CA ALA A 420 -20.57 14.05 -9.54
C ALA A 420 -19.77 15.28 -9.12
N TYR A 421 -19.42 15.35 -7.85
CA TYR A 421 -18.58 16.40 -7.27
C TYR A 421 -17.50 15.77 -6.39
N ARG A 422 -16.42 16.51 -6.19
CA ARG A 422 -15.52 16.33 -5.05
C ARG A 422 -15.46 17.60 -4.22
N GLU A 423 -15.15 17.45 -2.94
CA GLU A 423 -14.95 18.54 -2.01
C GLU A 423 -13.79 18.23 -1.07
N LYS A 424 -12.95 19.23 -0.82
CA LYS A 424 -11.87 19.20 0.17
C LYS A 424 -11.68 20.61 0.70
N ASP A 425 -11.48 20.77 2.00
CA ASP A 425 -11.31 22.07 2.67
C ASP A 425 -12.44 23.10 2.35
N GLY A 426 -13.67 22.60 2.19
CA GLY A 426 -14.86 23.39 1.80
C GLY A 426 -14.88 23.86 0.34
N LYS A 427 -13.86 23.53 -0.47
CA LYS A 427 -13.82 23.84 -1.90
C LYS A 427 -14.46 22.71 -2.71
N ARG A 428 -15.64 22.99 -3.27
CA ARG A 428 -16.42 22.08 -4.13
C ARG A 428 -16.04 22.22 -5.60
N GLU A 429 -15.86 21.09 -6.28
CA GLU A 429 -15.55 21.02 -7.71
C GLU A 429 -16.44 19.98 -8.41
N GLU A 430 -17.05 20.35 -9.54
CA GLU A 430 -17.83 19.41 -10.37
C GLU A 430 -16.89 18.52 -11.19
N ILE A 431 -17.25 17.25 -11.38
CA ILE A 431 -16.49 16.27 -12.16
C ILE A 431 -17.31 15.84 -13.38
N PRO A 432 -17.12 16.47 -14.55
CA PRO A 432 -17.94 16.19 -15.74
C PRO A 432 -17.82 14.75 -16.24
N GLY A 433 -16.64 14.14 -16.16
CA GLY A 433 -16.38 12.80 -16.69
C GLY A 433 -16.93 11.63 -15.84
N LEU A 434 -17.40 11.89 -14.62
CA LEU A 434 -18.13 10.92 -13.78
C LEU A 434 -19.65 11.12 -13.86
N SER A 435 -20.11 12.24 -14.42
CA SER A 435 -21.52 12.64 -14.47
C SER A 435 -22.33 11.91 -15.56
N GLY A 436 -23.63 12.21 -15.66
CA GLY A 436 -24.53 11.81 -16.77
C GLY A 436 -25.34 10.51 -16.59
N LYS A 437 -24.99 9.65 -15.63
CA LYS A 437 -25.78 8.46 -15.21
C LYS A 437 -26.05 8.54 -13.72
N LYS A 438 -27.14 7.91 -13.26
CA LYS A 438 -27.38 7.61 -11.84
C LYS A 438 -26.22 6.77 -11.29
N ILE A 439 -25.78 7.01 -10.05
CA ILE A 439 -24.79 6.19 -9.34
C ILE A 439 -25.43 5.80 -8.02
N ASP A 440 -25.45 4.51 -7.73
CA ASP A 440 -26.14 3.94 -6.56
C ASP A 440 -25.18 3.74 -5.38
N GLY A 441 -24.00 3.16 -5.63
CA GLY A 441 -22.92 3.04 -4.66
C GLY A 441 -21.58 3.39 -5.28
N MET A 442 -20.66 3.86 -4.43
CA MET A 442 -19.31 4.28 -4.79
C MET A 442 -18.41 4.17 -3.57
N ALA A 443 -17.20 3.63 -3.76
CA ALA A 443 -16.14 3.69 -2.74
C ALA A 443 -14.77 3.84 -3.41
N PHE A 444 -13.78 4.18 -2.59
CA PHE A 444 -12.37 4.10 -2.99
C PHE A 444 -11.73 2.87 -2.36
N ARG A 445 -10.79 2.30 -3.10
CA ARG A 445 -9.78 1.36 -2.60
C ARG A 445 -8.61 2.16 -1.98
N LYS A 446 -7.75 1.50 -1.20
CA LYS A 446 -6.65 2.14 -0.46
C LYS A 446 -5.66 2.91 -1.35
N ASP A 447 -5.50 2.49 -2.60
CA ASP A 447 -4.70 3.14 -3.65
C ASP A 447 -5.43 4.30 -4.37
N ASN A 448 -6.59 4.72 -3.86
CA ASN A 448 -7.48 5.71 -4.45
C ASN A 448 -7.99 5.36 -5.86
N THR A 449 -7.97 4.08 -6.27
CA THR A 449 -8.85 3.65 -7.37
C THR A 449 -10.30 3.74 -6.89
N GLY A 450 -11.09 4.57 -7.55
CA GLY A 450 -12.52 4.76 -7.28
C GLY A 450 -13.36 3.78 -8.08
N PHE A 451 -14.32 3.14 -7.41
CA PHE A 451 -15.25 2.19 -7.98
C PHE A 451 -16.68 2.67 -7.78
N MET A 452 -17.55 2.49 -8.77
CA MET A 452 -18.95 2.92 -8.73
C MET A 452 -19.86 1.99 -9.52
N PHE A 453 -21.14 1.87 -9.15
CA PHE A 453 -22.11 1.10 -9.94
C PHE A 453 -23.46 1.81 -10.08
N THR A 454 -24.28 1.21 -10.94
CA THR A 454 -25.68 1.59 -11.19
C THR A 454 -26.57 0.37 -10.94
N ASP A 455 -27.70 0.53 -10.27
CA ASP A 455 -28.61 -0.52 -9.74
C ASP A 455 -29.16 -1.59 -10.71
N SER A 456 -28.73 -1.63 -11.97
CA SER A 456 -29.47 -2.29 -13.04
C SER A 456 -28.63 -3.06 -14.08
N ALA A 457 -27.35 -3.37 -13.83
CA ALA A 457 -26.46 -3.90 -14.89
C ALA A 457 -25.37 -4.93 -14.51
N ASN A 458 -25.22 -5.37 -13.26
CA ASN A 458 -24.06 -6.18 -12.81
C ASN A 458 -22.70 -5.58 -13.20
N GLN A 459 -22.63 -4.26 -13.36
CA GLN A 459 -21.48 -3.52 -13.87
C GLN A 459 -20.98 -2.55 -12.81
N VAL A 460 -19.73 -2.75 -12.41
CA VAL A 460 -18.95 -1.74 -11.70
C VAL A 460 -18.07 -1.03 -12.74
N TYR A 461 -17.96 0.28 -12.59
CA TYR A 461 -17.08 1.15 -13.36
C TYR A 461 -15.98 1.62 -12.43
N TYR A 462 -14.77 1.78 -12.94
CA TYR A 462 -13.65 2.29 -12.15
C TYR A 462 -12.98 3.49 -12.83
N TYR A 463 -12.22 4.23 -12.03
CA TYR A 463 -11.42 5.39 -12.40
C TYR A 463 -10.32 5.59 -11.36
N GLN A 464 -9.21 6.23 -11.73
CA GLN A 464 -8.21 6.63 -10.75
C GLN A 464 -8.54 8.03 -10.21
N HIS A 465 -8.42 8.23 -8.90
CA HIS A 465 -8.41 9.55 -8.31
C HIS A 465 -7.14 10.31 -8.75
N ASP A 466 -7.32 11.52 -9.28
CA ASP A 466 -6.23 12.46 -9.52
C ASP A 466 -6.65 13.85 -9.00
N PRO A 467 -6.00 14.39 -7.95
CA PRO A 467 -6.33 15.70 -7.41
C PRO A 467 -5.99 16.84 -8.38
N ALA A 468 -5.02 16.66 -9.29
CA ALA A 468 -4.57 17.66 -10.24
C ALA A 468 -5.55 17.91 -11.40
N THR A 469 -6.53 17.02 -11.63
CA THR A 469 -7.49 17.12 -12.74
C THR A 469 -8.95 16.97 -12.31
N LEU A 470 -9.84 17.65 -13.05
CA LEU A 470 -11.29 17.41 -13.01
C LEU A 470 -11.78 16.59 -14.21
N ASN A 471 -10.88 16.26 -15.14
CA ASN A 471 -11.18 15.47 -16.34
C ASN A 471 -11.14 13.96 -16.08
N MET A 472 -11.31 13.52 -14.83
CA MET A 472 -11.53 12.11 -14.47
C MET A 472 -12.75 11.60 -15.22
N LYS A 473 -12.53 10.64 -16.12
CA LYS A 473 -13.61 9.92 -16.81
C LYS A 473 -13.75 8.55 -16.19
N ARG A 474 -14.98 8.16 -15.85
CA ARG A 474 -15.24 6.74 -15.58
C ARG A 474 -14.98 5.98 -16.87
N SER A 475 -14.47 4.77 -16.79
CA SER A 475 -14.23 4.01 -17.99
C SER A 475 -15.54 3.44 -18.56
N ASP A 476 -16.22 4.20 -19.41
CA ASP A 476 -17.42 3.70 -20.12
C ASP A 476 -17.09 2.52 -21.07
N SER A 477 -15.79 2.31 -21.37
CA SER A 477 -15.21 1.17 -22.12
C SER A 477 -14.59 0.06 -21.26
N HIS A 478 -14.15 0.33 -20.03
CA HIS A 478 -13.61 -0.69 -19.10
C HIS A 478 -14.60 -0.86 -17.94
N ARG A 479 -15.63 -1.66 -18.20
CA ARG A 479 -16.63 -2.05 -17.20
C ARG A 479 -16.25 -3.42 -16.71
N LEU A 480 -16.14 -3.59 -15.40
CA LEU A 480 -15.95 -4.90 -14.82
C LEU A 480 -17.31 -5.53 -14.54
N GLN A 481 -17.45 -6.80 -14.91
CA GLN A 481 -18.66 -7.58 -14.68
C GLN A 481 -18.59 -8.23 -13.28
N VAL A 482 -19.68 -8.16 -12.52
CA VAL A 482 -19.76 -8.84 -11.22
C VAL A 482 -20.59 -10.12 -11.37
N THR A 483 -19.99 -11.26 -11.09
CA THR A 483 -20.63 -12.59 -11.17
C THR A 483 -20.43 -13.41 -9.88
N PRO A 484 -21.33 -14.35 -9.56
CA PRO A 484 -21.11 -15.31 -8.48
C PRO A 484 -19.82 -16.12 -8.70
N GLY A 485 -19.10 -16.43 -7.63
CA GLY A 485 -17.99 -17.38 -7.67
C GLY A 485 -18.45 -18.84 -7.92
N PRO A 486 -17.53 -19.77 -8.19
CA PRO A 486 -17.86 -21.18 -8.35
C PRO A 486 -18.58 -21.75 -7.12
N GLY A 487 -19.76 -22.35 -7.34
CA GLY A 487 -20.61 -22.90 -6.27
C GLY A 487 -21.56 -21.90 -5.59
N GLU A 488 -21.42 -20.60 -5.85
CA GLU A 488 -22.25 -19.56 -5.26
C GLU A 488 -23.65 -19.50 -5.90
N SER A 489 -24.69 -19.65 -5.07
CA SER A 489 -26.10 -19.56 -5.49
C SER A 489 -26.75 -18.20 -5.18
N VAL A 490 -26.14 -17.41 -4.28
CA VAL A 490 -26.69 -16.12 -3.84
C VAL A 490 -26.08 -15.00 -4.68
N VAL A 491 -26.80 -14.59 -5.72
CA VAL A 491 -26.32 -13.65 -6.74
C VAL A 491 -26.40 -12.18 -6.28
N ALA A 492 -25.29 -11.45 -6.37
CA ALA A 492 -25.26 -9.99 -6.26
C ALA A 492 -25.70 -9.29 -7.57
N PHE A 493 -26.16 -8.05 -7.46
CA PHE A 493 -26.66 -7.20 -8.57
C PHE A 493 -27.90 -7.71 -9.34
N GLY A 494 -28.55 -8.77 -8.85
CA GLY A 494 -29.77 -9.31 -9.46
C GLY A 494 -30.99 -8.40 -9.32
N ARG A 495 -32.09 -8.77 -10.00
CA ARG A 495 -33.31 -7.94 -10.11
C ARG A 495 -34.24 -8.00 -8.89
N ALA A 496 -34.08 -8.98 -8.01
CA ALA A 496 -34.86 -9.08 -6.78
C ALA A 496 -34.26 -8.18 -5.68
N ASP A 497 -35.07 -7.69 -4.74
CA ASP A 497 -34.59 -6.88 -3.60
C ASP A 497 -33.55 -7.64 -2.75
N SER A 498 -33.63 -8.97 -2.71
CA SER A 498 -32.67 -9.86 -2.06
C SER A 498 -31.35 -10.05 -2.82
N GLN A 499 -31.21 -9.41 -3.98
CA GLN A 499 -30.02 -9.42 -4.86
C GLN A 499 -29.53 -8.00 -5.18
N LYS A 500 -30.34 -6.99 -4.85
CA LYS A 500 -30.06 -5.57 -5.13
C LYS A 500 -28.97 -5.06 -4.19
N VAL A 501 -27.75 -4.95 -4.72
CA VAL A 501 -26.64 -4.24 -4.05
C VAL A 501 -27.00 -2.77 -3.97
N THR A 502 -26.76 -2.19 -2.80
CA THR A 502 -27.04 -0.79 -2.47
C THR A 502 -25.77 0.02 -2.27
N ASP A 503 -24.72 -0.58 -1.72
CA ASP A 503 -23.44 0.11 -1.51
C ASP A 503 -22.23 -0.85 -1.48
N MET A 504 -21.02 -0.29 -1.45
CA MET A 504 -19.76 -1.03 -1.33
C MET A 504 -18.78 -0.41 -0.33
N ALA A 505 -17.88 -1.22 0.23
CA ALA A 505 -16.72 -0.76 1.00
C ALA A 505 -15.46 -1.59 0.68
N PHE A 506 -14.29 -1.08 1.04
CA PHE A 506 -13.00 -1.77 0.90
C PHE A 506 -12.27 -1.89 2.24
N ASP A 507 -11.38 -2.87 2.35
CA ASP A 507 -10.47 -3.07 3.48
C ASP A 507 -8.99 -2.85 3.09
N SER A 508 -8.05 -3.07 4.01
CA SER A 508 -6.61 -2.89 3.75
C SER A 508 -6.03 -3.91 2.77
N ALA A 509 -6.70 -5.07 2.61
CA ALA A 509 -6.34 -6.13 1.68
C ALA A 509 -7.01 -5.91 0.29
N ASN A 510 -7.60 -4.74 0.06
CA ASN A 510 -8.27 -4.36 -1.18
C ASN A 510 -9.49 -5.23 -1.55
N ARG A 511 -10.06 -5.99 -0.61
CA ARG A 511 -11.28 -6.78 -0.86
C ARG A 511 -12.49 -5.85 -0.89
N ALA A 512 -13.41 -6.05 -1.84
CA ALA A 512 -14.64 -5.27 -1.92
C ALA A 512 -15.79 -6.00 -1.20
N TYR A 513 -16.50 -5.30 -0.34
CA TYR A 513 -17.68 -5.79 0.36
C TYR A 513 -18.92 -5.13 -0.22
N PHE A 514 -19.91 -5.92 -0.65
CA PHE A 514 -21.18 -5.41 -1.17
C PHE A 514 -22.29 -5.63 -0.16
N ILE A 515 -23.04 -4.57 0.18
CA ILE A 515 -24.25 -4.66 1.01
C ILE A 515 -25.50 -4.60 0.12
N GLY A 516 -26.39 -5.58 0.28
CA GLY A 516 -27.70 -5.62 -0.35
C GLY A 516 -28.79 -4.95 0.48
N LEU A 517 -29.87 -4.51 -0.17
CA LEU A 517 -30.99 -3.80 0.46
C LEU A 517 -31.55 -4.51 1.70
N GLN A 518 -31.58 -5.84 1.69
CA GLN A 518 -32.08 -6.69 2.79
C GLN A 518 -30.99 -7.12 3.79
N GLY A 519 -29.80 -6.51 3.74
CA GLY A 519 -28.68 -6.80 4.64
C GLY A 519 -27.82 -7.99 4.23
N ARG A 520 -27.92 -8.47 2.99
CA ARG A 520 -27.02 -9.52 2.49
C ARG A 520 -25.64 -8.94 2.22
N LEU A 521 -24.60 -9.64 2.70
CA LEU A 521 -23.22 -9.26 2.53
C LEU A 521 -22.52 -10.24 1.57
N TRP A 522 -21.87 -9.70 0.55
CA TRP A 522 -20.94 -10.43 -0.30
C TRP A 522 -19.54 -9.84 -0.18
N VAL A 523 -18.52 -10.65 -0.45
CA VAL A 523 -17.14 -10.21 -0.60
C VAL A 523 -16.62 -10.58 -1.99
N VAL A 524 -15.80 -9.71 -2.56
CA VAL A 524 -14.90 -9.99 -3.68
C VAL A 524 -13.50 -9.98 -3.09
N GLU A 525 -12.88 -11.17 -3.01
CA GLU A 525 -11.55 -11.33 -2.42
C GLU A 525 -10.43 -10.78 -3.31
N ASP A 526 -10.69 -10.65 -4.61
CA ASP A 526 -9.71 -10.21 -5.60
C ASP A 526 -10.31 -9.10 -6.48
N THR A 527 -9.84 -7.87 -6.25
CA THR A 527 -10.26 -6.68 -6.99
C THR A 527 -9.20 -6.19 -7.98
N SER A 528 -8.16 -7.00 -8.25
CA SER A 528 -7.09 -6.67 -9.22
C SER A 528 -7.62 -6.63 -10.66
N SER A 529 -8.52 -7.56 -10.98
CA SER A 529 -9.14 -7.69 -12.30
C SER A 529 -9.96 -6.45 -12.67
N THR A 530 -9.68 -5.91 -13.85
CA THR A 530 -10.37 -4.74 -14.43
C THR A 530 -11.59 -5.12 -15.30
N THR A 531 -11.85 -6.43 -15.47
CA THR A 531 -12.87 -6.95 -16.41
C THR A 531 -13.92 -7.83 -15.74
N SER A 532 -13.59 -8.53 -14.65
CA SER A 532 -14.52 -9.44 -13.97
C SER A 532 -14.17 -9.64 -12.49
N TRP A 533 -15.17 -9.54 -11.61
CA TRP A 533 -15.06 -9.84 -10.17
C TRP A 533 -15.97 -10.99 -9.77
N LEU A 534 -15.45 -11.90 -8.95
CA LEU A 534 -16.18 -13.03 -8.40
C LEU A 534 -16.66 -12.72 -6.98
N THR A 535 -17.98 -12.72 -6.76
CA THR A 535 -18.57 -12.53 -5.43
C THR A 535 -18.78 -13.85 -4.73
N ARG A 536 -18.34 -13.93 -3.47
CA ARG A 536 -18.70 -14.96 -2.50
C ARG A 536 -19.70 -14.39 -1.50
N TYR A 537 -20.80 -15.10 -1.24
CA TYR A 537 -21.76 -14.70 -0.21
C TYR A 537 -21.20 -15.04 1.19
N LEU A 538 -21.36 -14.12 2.14
CA LEU A 538 -20.95 -14.33 3.53
C LEU A 538 -22.15 -14.70 4.40
N PHE A 539 -23.06 -13.76 4.60
CA PHE A 539 -24.26 -13.94 5.44
C PHE A 539 -25.26 -12.80 5.20
N GLN A 540 -26.38 -12.83 5.92
CA GLN A 540 -27.36 -11.74 5.95
C GLN A 540 -27.42 -11.17 7.36
N PHE A 541 -27.29 -9.85 7.50
CA PHE A 541 -27.44 -9.15 8.76
C PHE A 541 -28.87 -9.28 9.31
N GLU A 542 -28.97 -9.36 10.64
CA GLU A 542 -30.24 -9.45 11.35
C GLU A 542 -31.07 -8.15 11.18
N GLN A 543 -32.40 -8.29 11.27
CA GLN A 543 -33.29 -7.13 11.31
C GLN A 543 -33.18 -6.43 12.67
N LEU A 544 -32.99 -5.12 12.65
CA LEU A 544 -32.66 -4.35 13.87
C LEU A 544 -33.81 -4.26 14.88
N GLU A 545 -35.06 -4.34 14.42
CA GLU A 545 -36.25 -4.30 15.26
C GLU A 545 -37.30 -5.31 14.78
N SER A 546 -37.90 -6.06 15.71
CA SER A 546 -38.98 -7.00 15.39
C SER A 546 -40.23 -6.25 14.91
N GLY A 547 -40.81 -6.70 13.80
CA GLY A 547 -41.99 -6.08 13.20
C GLY A 547 -41.71 -4.80 12.38
N ALA A 548 -40.45 -4.39 12.23
CA ALA A 548 -40.02 -3.34 11.32
C ALA A 548 -39.19 -3.93 10.17
N GLU A 549 -39.34 -3.37 8.97
CA GLU A 549 -38.46 -3.70 7.84
C GLU A 549 -37.19 -2.84 7.92
N THR A 550 -36.02 -3.47 7.98
CA THR A 550 -34.72 -2.79 7.94
C THR A 550 -34.18 -2.84 6.51
N GLN A 551 -34.13 -1.67 5.86
CA GLN A 551 -33.52 -1.49 4.55
C GLN A 551 -32.14 -0.86 4.72
N PHE A 552 -31.11 -1.59 4.30
CA PHE A 552 -29.71 -1.19 4.34
C PHE A 552 -29.34 -0.48 3.04
N THR A 553 -28.63 0.64 3.13
CA THR A 553 -28.29 1.49 1.98
C THR A 553 -26.84 1.97 1.97
N GLY A 554 -26.10 1.81 3.06
CA GLY A 554 -24.67 2.10 3.09
C GLY A 554 -23.88 1.14 3.97
N ILE A 555 -22.61 0.94 3.62
CA ILE A 555 -21.64 0.12 4.37
C ILE A 555 -20.29 0.82 4.44
N THR A 556 -19.66 0.80 5.61
CA THR A 556 -18.27 1.24 5.79
C THR A 556 -17.64 0.55 6.99
N PHE A 557 -16.35 0.83 7.25
CA PHE A 557 -15.59 0.28 8.36
C PHE A 557 -14.95 1.38 9.22
N ASP A 558 -14.56 1.06 10.45
CA ASP A 558 -13.54 1.83 11.18
C ASP A 558 -12.16 1.13 11.12
N SER A 559 -11.12 1.80 11.61
CA SER A 559 -9.75 1.30 11.63
C SER A 559 -9.53 0.05 12.48
N GLN A 560 -10.54 -0.36 13.26
CA GLN A 560 -10.51 -1.51 14.17
C GLN A 560 -11.30 -2.71 13.63
N GLY A 561 -11.82 -2.61 12.39
CA GLY A 561 -12.54 -3.69 11.71
C GLY A 561 -14.02 -3.78 12.08
N TYR A 562 -14.60 -2.83 12.83
CA TYR A 562 -16.05 -2.80 12.99
C TYR A 562 -16.71 -2.40 11.68
N VAL A 563 -17.79 -3.09 11.31
CA VAL A 563 -18.64 -2.72 10.18
C VAL A 563 -19.75 -1.79 10.66
N TYR A 564 -19.96 -0.70 9.93
CA TYR A 564 -21.04 0.25 10.14
C TYR A 564 -21.99 0.19 8.96
N LEU A 565 -23.28 0.11 9.27
CA LEU A 565 -24.35 0.06 8.29
C LEU A 565 -25.34 1.17 8.56
N CYS A 566 -25.85 1.78 7.50
CA CYS A 566 -26.92 2.78 7.60
C CYS A 566 -28.10 2.44 6.69
N GLY A 567 -29.22 3.14 6.92
CA GLY A 567 -30.36 3.12 6.02
C GLY A 567 -31.63 3.59 6.69
N ARG A 568 -32.73 2.86 6.48
CA ARG A 568 -34.03 3.15 7.10
C ARG A 568 -34.69 1.92 7.73
N GLN A 569 -35.30 2.12 8.89
CA GLN A 569 -36.28 1.22 9.48
C GLN A 569 -37.68 1.70 9.08
N ILE A 570 -38.52 0.80 8.55
CA ILE A 570 -39.89 1.09 8.14
C ILE A 570 -40.85 0.36 9.10
N ASN A 571 -41.70 1.11 9.80
CA ASN A 571 -42.71 0.56 10.69
C ASN A 571 -44.01 1.36 10.53
N GLY A 572 -45.13 0.69 10.26
CA GLY A 572 -46.44 1.34 10.08
C GLY A 572 -46.49 2.38 8.96
N GLY A 573 -45.65 2.26 7.93
CA GLY A 573 -45.50 3.25 6.85
C GLY A 573 -44.63 4.45 7.18
N VAL A 574 -44.07 4.54 8.39
CA VAL A 574 -43.10 5.58 8.78
C VAL A 574 -41.68 5.04 8.61
N SER A 575 -40.85 5.72 7.81
CA SER A 575 -39.42 5.47 7.71
C SER A 575 -38.66 6.29 8.76
N ARG A 576 -37.62 5.71 9.37
CA ARG A 576 -36.66 6.42 10.24
C ARG A 576 -35.23 6.05 9.94
N ARG A 577 -34.34 7.04 10.02
CA ARG A 577 -32.89 6.89 9.83
C ARG A 577 -32.27 5.98 10.90
N PHE A 578 -31.30 5.15 10.52
CA PHE A 578 -30.47 4.44 11.50
C PHE A 578 -28.98 4.42 11.12
N ILE A 579 -28.12 4.30 12.14
CA ILE A 579 -26.76 3.76 12.01
C ILE A 579 -26.64 2.61 13.01
N ALA A 580 -26.16 1.46 12.53
CA ALA A 580 -25.88 0.27 13.30
C ALA A 580 -24.42 -0.15 13.13
N LYS A 581 -23.88 -0.80 14.14
CA LYS A 581 -22.49 -1.27 14.21
C LYS A 581 -22.47 -2.76 14.55
N GLY A 582 -21.60 -3.50 13.91
CA GLY A 582 -21.35 -4.90 14.23
C GLY A 582 -19.92 -5.28 13.91
N ARG A 583 -19.69 -6.59 13.89
CA ARG A 583 -18.45 -7.18 13.40
C ARG A 583 -18.77 -8.32 12.43
N LEU A 584 -17.83 -8.63 11.55
CA LEU A 584 -18.03 -9.70 10.57
C LEU A 584 -17.97 -11.09 11.23
N GLU A 585 -17.15 -11.26 12.28
CA GLU A 585 -17.07 -12.51 13.05
C GLU A 585 -18.34 -12.83 13.84
N ASP A 586 -19.18 -11.83 14.15
CA ASP A 586 -20.47 -11.99 14.83
C ASP A 586 -21.60 -12.49 13.89
N LYS A 587 -21.26 -12.82 12.63
CA LYS A 587 -22.11 -13.47 11.61
C LYS A 587 -23.51 -12.88 11.45
N GLY A 588 -23.58 -11.55 11.40
CA GLY A 588 -24.81 -10.80 11.06
C GLY A 588 -25.46 -10.04 12.22
N LYS A 589 -24.97 -10.16 13.45
CA LYS A 589 -25.48 -9.37 14.58
C LYS A 589 -25.10 -7.90 14.47
N LEU A 590 -26.02 -7.03 14.88
CA LEU A 590 -25.85 -5.59 14.86
C LEU A 590 -26.33 -4.95 16.15
N THR A 591 -25.60 -3.94 16.62
CA THR A 591 -26.02 -3.01 17.67
C THR A 591 -26.48 -1.72 17.01
N LEU A 592 -27.73 -1.33 17.25
CA LEU A 592 -28.25 -0.02 16.85
C LEU A 592 -27.54 1.08 17.65
N LEU A 593 -26.74 1.92 16.99
CA LEU A 593 -26.09 3.08 17.63
C LEU A 593 -27.00 4.29 17.64
N TYR A 594 -27.61 4.58 16.49
CA TYR A 594 -28.38 5.80 16.25
C TYR A 594 -29.72 5.48 15.59
N LYS A 595 -30.77 6.10 16.12
CA LYS A 595 -32.11 6.13 15.53
C LYS A 595 -32.54 7.59 15.40
N GLY A 596 -32.59 8.08 14.17
CA GLY A 596 -32.81 9.48 13.86
C GLY A 596 -34.26 9.83 13.55
N ASP A 597 -34.39 11.04 13.00
CA ASP A 597 -35.62 11.60 12.46
C ASP A 597 -36.21 10.78 11.29
N PRO A 598 -37.45 11.09 10.86
CA PRO A 598 -38.06 10.44 9.70
C PRO A 598 -37.22 10.50 8.42
N GLY A 599 -37.35 9.47 7.59
CA GLY A 599 -36.58 9.29 6.35
C GLY A 599 -35.57 8.13 6.45
N GLY A 600 -34.42 8.27 5.80
CA GLY A 600 -33.35 7.25 5.75
C GLY A 600 -31.98 7.86 5.53
N TYR A 601 -30.93 7.05 5.57
CA TYR A 601 -29.64 7.42 4.98
C TYR A 601 -29.56 6.89 3.53
N ALA A 602 -28.82 7.59 2.67
CA ALA A 602 -28.50 7.13 1.31
C ALA A 602 -27.29 6.19 1.31
N ASN A 603 -26.27 6.54 2.10
CA ASN A 603 -24.92 5.96 2.09
C ASN A 603 -24.19 6.41 3.38
N ILE A 604 -23.11 5.71 3.77
CA ILE A 604 -22.21 6.04 4.89
C ILE A 604 -20.77 5.65 4.53
N THR A 605 -19.79 6.50 4.85
CA THR A 605 -18.39 6.26 4.48
C THR A 605 -17.40 6.81 5.53
N THR A 606 -16.17 6.30 5.53
CA THR A 606 -15.01 6.72 6.36
C THR A 606 -13.74 6.78 5.50
N ARG A 607 -12.58 7.10 6.10
CA ARG A 607 -11.25 6.90 5.48
C ARG A 607 -10.55 5.63 5.93
N ALA A 608 -11.22 4.79 6.71
CA ALA A 608 -10.60 3.63 7.32
C ALA A 608 -10.56 2.42 6.37
N PHE A 609 -9.40 1.78 6.32
CA PHE A 609 -9.16 0.52 5.62
C PHE A 609 -8.59 -0.46 6.65
N PRO A 610 -9.42 -1.14 7.46
CA PRO A 610 -8.93 -2.06 8.47
C PRO A 610 -8.35 -3.33 7.85
N ASP A 611 -7.51 -4.03 8.62
CA ASP A 611 -7.16 -5.41 8.29
C ASP A 611 -8.21 -6.37 8.86
N ILE A 612 -8.76 -7.21 7.99
CA ILE A 612 -9.81 -8.18 8.33
C ILE A 612 -9.22 -9.57 8.08
N ALA A 613 -9.03 -10.35 9.13
CA ALA A 613 -8.39 -11.67 9.01
C ALA A 613 -9.19 -12.61 8.06
N GLU A 614 -8.49 -13.45 7.29
CA GLU A 614 -9.13 -14.37 6.33
C GLU A 614 -10.06 -15.36 7.03
N GLU A 615 -9.76 -15.69 8.28
CA GLU A 615 -10.53 -16.53 9.20
C GLU A 615 -11.92 -15.94 9.50
N VAL A 616 -12.05 -14.62 9.51
CA VAL A 616 -13.34 -13.93 9.75
C VAL A 616 -14.29 -14.11 8.57
N LEU A 617 -13.76 -14.40 7.38
CA LEU A 617 -14.53 -14.62 6.16
C LEU A 617 -14.92 -16.10 5.93
N LYS A 618 -14.63 -17.00 6.89
CA LYS A 618 -14.90 -18.45 6.84
C LYS A 618 -16.04 -18.86 7.79
#